data_AF-A0AAD1T8C3-F1
#
_entry.id   AF-A0AAD1T8C3-F1
#
_cell.length_a   1.000
_cell.length_b   1.000
_cell.length_c   1.000
_cell.angle_alpha   90.00
_cell.angle_beta   90.00
_cell.angle_gamma   90.00
#
_symmetry.space_group_name_H-M   'P 1'
#
loop_
_entity.id
_entity.type
_entity.pdbx_description
1 polymer ?
#
loop_
_entity_poly.entity_id
_entity_poly.type
_entity_poly.pdbx_seq_one_letter_code
_entity_poly.pdbx_strand_id
1 'polypeptide(L)'
;MCVEGTGMQPCHSVLQHNLSEKAERFLQGNLEESVKKCQVLLEELNKPLETGIRQRKYSKPGGHNIFKTEMQNLIVSYQQHPGKGMKANEVLKKFLDEKEKIETTILQTDQSLTENEKMMAAQKAQSEAIEREKKIVEEKNWRLQETMEAEKRSQELQLAMIQEKNEQDRNTLIEENKWLIEEKMKEKDNMMKEGMKKQCEMLEYEIQQLKRQQEEAKGSFLGNVISGILPGVFSRFVKKIF
;
A
#
# COMPACT_ATOMS: atom_id res chain seq x y z
N MET A 1 91.63 -94.15 10.76
CA MET A 1 90.56 -94.33 9.74
C MET A 1 89.52 -93.25 10.01
N CYS A 2 89.18 -92.46 8.99
CA CYS A 2 88.40 -91.21 9.02
C CYS A 2 87.03 -91.36 9.76
N VAL A 3 86.31 -90.33 10.21
CA VAL A 3 86.05 -89.02 9.57
C VAL A 3 85.56 -87.95 10.60
N GLU A 4 86.07 -86.73 10.44
CA GLU A 4 85.55 -85.36 10.67
C GLU A 4 84.34 -85.11 11.59
N GLY A 5 84.52 -84.20 12.56
CA GLY A 5 83.47 -83.69 13.46
C GLY A 5 83.30 -82.16 13.45
N THR A 6 83.75 -81.47 12.41
CA THR A 6 83.66 -80.01 12.23
C THR A 6 83.03 -79.63 10.88
N GLY A 7 81.92 -80.29 10.53
CA GLY A 7 81.26 -80.14 9.21
C GLY A 7 79.80 -79.66 9.24
N MET A 8 79.20 -79.37 10.40
CA MET A 8 77.75 -79.10 10.50
C MET A 8 77.37 -77.64 10.85
N GLN A 9 78.34 -76.73 10.97
CA GLN A 9 78.07 -75.29 11.11
C GLN A 9 77.82 -74.55 9.76
N PRO A 10 78.50 -74.87 8.63
CA PRO A 10 78.26 -74.18 7.37
C PRO A 10 76.88 -74.47 6.77
N CYS A 11 76.39 -75.71 6.88
CA CYS A 11 75.11 -76.11 6.30
C CYS A 11 73.91 -75.51 7.05
N HIS A 12 73.99 -75.43 8.38
CA HIS A 12 72.92 -74.84 9.20
C HIS A 12 72.78 -73.32 8.96
N SER A 13 73.89 -72.58 8.92
CA SER A 13 73.86 -71.14 8.65
C SER A 13 73.38 -70.82 7.23
N VAL A 14 73.78 -71.61 6.24
CA VAL A 14 73.31 -71.47 4.85
C VAL A 14 71.81 -71.77 4.75
N LEU A 15 71.31 -72.79 5.45
CA LEU A 15 69.89 -73.10 5.48
C LEU A 15 69.07 -71.98 6.15
N GLN A 16 69.55 -71.45 7.28
CA GLN A 16 68.92 -70.32 7.96
C GLN A 16 68.86 -69.07 7.08
N HIS A 17 69.95 -68.74 6.40
CA HIS A 17 70.00 -67.61 5.45
C HIS A 17 68.98 -67.79 4.31
N ASN A 18 68.96 -68.95 3.66
CA ASN A 18 68.01 -69.23 2.57
C ASN A 18 66.55 -69.20 3.02
N LEU A 19 66.25 -69.67 4.24
CA LEU A 19 64.91 -69.59 4.81
C LEU A 19 64.51 -68.15 5.12
N SER A 20 65.42 -67.34 5.69
CA SER A 20 65.18 -65.91 5.93
C SER A 20 64.89 -65.16 4.64
N GLU A 21 65.74 -65.34 3.63
CA GLU A 21 65.59 -64.67 2.33
C GLU A 21 64.27 -65.06 1.64
N LYS A 22 63.90 -66.35 1.70
CA LYS A 22 62.62 -66.82 1.15
C LYS A 22 61.43 -66.27 1.94
N ALA A 23 61.52 -66.20 3.26
CA ALA A 23 60.48 -65.61 4.11
C ALA A 23 60.30 -64.11 3.84
N GLU A 24 61.39 -63.36 3.69
CA GLU A 24 61.37 -61.95 3.32
C GLU A 24 60.73 -61.72 1.96
N ARG A 25 61.09 -62.52 0.94
CA ARG A 25 60.46 -62.44 -0.38
C ARG A 25 58.95 -62.74 -0.33
N PHE A 26 58.52 -63.75 0.43
CA PHE A 26 57.09 -64.03 0.62
C PHE A 26 56.37 -62.90 1.36
N LEU A 27 57.00 -62.34 2.39
CA LEU A 27 56.45 -61.20 3.13
C LEU A 27 56.28 -60.00 2.21
N GLN A 28 57.32 -59.64 1.46
CA GLN A 28 57.27 -58.55 0.49
C GLN A 28 56.17 -58.77 -0.55
N GLY A 29 56.10 -59.96 -1.14
CA GLY A 29 55.05 -60.33 -2.09
C GLY A 29 53.64 -60.22 -1.48
N ASN A 30 53.46 -60.64 -0.23
CA ASN A 30 52.19 -60.52 0.48
C ASN A 30 51.79 -59.07 0.76
N LEU A 31 52.77 -58.21 1.08
CA LEU A 31 52.51 -56.78 1.28
C LEU A 31 52.10 -56.10 -0.03
N GLU A 32 52.82 -56.35 -1.12
CA GLU A 32 52.51 -55.80 -2.45
C GLU A 32 51.14 -56.28 -2.95
N GLU A 33 50.84 -57.56 -2.79
CA GLU A 33 49.55 -58.15 -3.17
C GLU A 33 48.40 -57.59 -2.32
N SER A 34 48.63 -57.36 -1.02
CA SER A 34 47.66 -56.71 -0.15
C SER A 34 47.37 -55.26 -0.59
N VAL A 35 48.38 -54.50 -1.01
CA VAL A 35 48.19 -53.14 -1.54
C VAL A 35 47.32 -53.18 -2.80
N LYS A 36 47.67 -54.02 -3.78
CA LYS A 36 46.93 -54.14 -5.05
C LYS A 36 45.47 -54.50 -4.82
N LYS A 37 45.20 -55.51 -3.99
CA LYS A 37 43.83 -55.92 -3.64
C LYS A 37 43.04 -54.80 -3.00
N CYS A 38 43.65 -54.06 -2.08
CA CYS A 38 42.99 -52.93 -1.42
C CYS A 38 42.68 -51.77 -2.37
N GLN A 39 43.59 -51.46 -3.30
CA GLN A 39 43.39 -50.41 -4.30
C GLN A 39 42.23 -50.75 -5.24
N VAL A 40 42.23 -51.97 -5.81
CA VAL A 40 41.14 -52.42 -6.69
C VAL A 40 39.79 -52.39 -5.98
N LEU A 41 39.75 -52.86 -4.73
CA LEU A 41 38.51 -52.82 -3.93
C LEU A 41 38.03 -51.37 -3.69
N LEU A 42 38.93 -50.45 -3.33
CA LEU A 42 38.56 -49.05 -3.12
C LEU A 42 38.12 -48.37 -4.41
N GLU A 43 38.79 -48.63 -5.54
CA GLU A 43 38.37 -48.14 -6.85
C GLU A 43 36.94 -48.59 -7.16
N GLU A 44 36.63 -49.87 -6.89
CA GLU A 44 35.31 -50.43 -7.16
C GLU A 44 34.22 -49.81 -6.28
N LEU A 45 34.46 -49.71 -4.97
CA LEU A 45 33.55 -49.10 -4.01
C LEU A 45 33.36 -47.59 -4.24
N ASN A 46 34.36 -46.92 -4.82
CA ASN A 46 34.36 -45.48 -5.10
C ASN A 46 33.64 -45.12 -6.42
N LYS A 47 33.37 -46.07 -7.32
CA LYS A 47 32.67 -45.81 -8.60
C LYS A 47 31.35 -45.03 -8.44
N PRO A 48 30.45 -45.36 -7.50
CA PRO A 48 29.21 -44.60 -7.31
C PRO A 48 29.47 -43.16 -6.88
N LEU A 49 30.45 -42.94 -5.99
CA LEU A 49 30.83 -41.63 -5.49
C LEU A 49 31.41 -40.77 -6.61
N GLU A 50 32.32 -41.31 -7.43
CA GLU A 50 32.87 -40.62 -8.60
C GLU A 50 31.82 -40.27 -9.63
N THR A 51 30.90 -41.18 -9.88
CA THR A 51 29.77 -40.94 -10.78
C THR A 51 28.91 -39.78 -10.26
N GLY A 52 28.64 -39.75 -8.95
CA GLY A 52 27.95 -38.65 -8.28
C GLY A 52 28.66 -37.31 -8.44
N ILE A 53 29.99 -37.28 -8.32
CA ILE A 53 30.79 -36.07 -8.53
C ILE A 53 30.66 -35.59 -9.97
N ARG A 54 30.86 -36.49 -10.96
CA ARG A 54 30.76 -36.15 -12.40
C ARG A 54 29.38 -35.63 -12.78
N GLN A 55 28.34 -36.18 -12.17
CA GLN A 55 26.95 -35.77 -12.37
C GLN A 55 26.54 -34.55 -11.53
N ARG A 56 27.49 -33.92 -10.81
CA ARG A 56 27.23 -32.76 -9.94
C ARG A 56 26.16 -33.01 -8.87
N LYS A 57 26.01 -34.26 -8.43
CA LYS A 57 25.02 -34.68 -7.43
C LYS A 57 25.12 -33.90 -6.10
N TYR A 58 26.34 -33.49 -5.75
CA TYR A 58 26.66 -32.77 -4.52
C TYR A 58 26.73 -31.24 -4.72
N SER A 59 26.56 -30.73 -5.94
CA SER A 59 26.59 -29.29 -6.26
C SER A 59 25.21 -28.67 -6.06
N LYS A 60 24.69 -28.78 -4.83
CA LYS A 60 23.41 -28.23 -4.40
C LYS A 60 23.45 -27.92 -2.90
N PRO A 61 22.57 -27.06 -2.37
CA PRO A 61 22.45 -26.83 -0.95
C PRO A 61 22.26 -28.13 -0.16
N GLY A 62 23.04 -28.31 0.90
CA GLY A 62 23.14 -29.54 1.70
C GLY A 62 23.85 -30.70 1.00
N GLY A 63 24.47 -30.47 -0.16
CA GLY A 63 25.16 -31.48 -0.96
C GLY A 63 26.40 -32.07 -0.27
N HIS A 64 27.08 -31.31 0.59
CA HIS A 64 28.22 -31.80 1.37
C HIS A 64 27.81 -32.91 2.35
N ASN A 65 26.64 -32.79 2.99
CA ASN A 65 26.13 -33.82 3.89
C ASN A 65 25.86 -35.15 3.16
N ILE A 66 25.34 -35.07 1.92
CA ILE A 66 25.10 -36.25 1.08
C ILE A 66 26.44 -36.92 0.74
N PHE A 67 27.44 -36.13 0.34
CA PHE A 67 28.79 -36.64 0.06
C PHE A 67 29.40 -37.34 1.28
N LYS A 68 29.32 -36.71 2.45
CA LYS A 68 29.84 -37.24 3.72
C LYS A 68 29.18 -38.58 4.10
N THR A 69 27.87 -38.69 3.89
CA THR A 69 27.11 -39.91 4.17
C THR A 69 27.54 -41.06 3.24
N GLU A 70 27.69 -40.78 1.95
CA GLU A 70 28.14 -41.79 0.98
C GLU A 70 29.60 -42.20 1.20
N MET A 71 30.46 -41.26 1.60
CA MET A 71 31.83 -41.55 2.01
C MET A 71 31.87 -42.47 3.23
N GLN A 72 31.04 -42.22 4.24
CA GLN A 72 30.95 -43.09 5.43
C GLN A 72 30.49 -44.50 5.05
N ASN A 73 29.49 -44.64 4.18
CA ASN A 73 29.02 -45.94 3.70
C ASN A 73 30.11 -46.70 2.93
N LEU A 74 30.92 -46.00 2.14
CA LEU A 74 32.08 -46.57 1.45
C LEU A 74 33.11 -47.09 2.46
N ILE A 75 33.47 -46.29 3.46
CA ILE A 75 34.42 -46.67 4.52
C ILE A 75 33.94 -47.92 5.26
N VAL A 76 32.67 -47.96 5.66
CA VAL A 76 32.06 -49.12 6.35
C VAL A 76 32.13 -50.36 5.46
N SER A 77 31.76 -50.24 4.18
CA SER A 77 31.80 -51.35 3.22
C SER A 77 33.22 -51.89 3.04
N TYR A 78 34.20 -51.00 2.93
CA TYR A 78 35.61 -51.37 2.85
C TYR A 78 36.08 -52.09 4.12
N GLN A 79 35.74 -51.57 5.31
CA GLN A 79 36.13 -52.15 6.60
C GLN A 79 35.55 -53.55 6.80
N GLN A 80 34.33 -53.79 6.35
CA GLN A 80 33.64 -55.08 6.46
C GLN A 80 34.14 -56.12 5.43
N HIS A 81 34.76 -55.70 4.33
CA HIS A 81 35.18 -56.62 3.28
C HIS A 81 36.26 -57.61 3.75
N PRO A 82 36.09 -58.93 3.61
CA PRO A 82 37.10 -59.90 4.04
C PRO A 82 38.34 -59.89 3.13
N GLY A 83 39.45 -60.48 3.59
CA GLY A 83 40.60 -60.82 2.71
C GLY A 83 41.47 -59.67 2.20
N LYS A 84 41.40 -58.47 2.80
CA LYS A 84 42.16 -57.27 2.37
C LYS A 84 43.68 -57.37 2.55
N GLY A 85 44.14 -58.19 3.49
CA GLY A 85 45.56 -58.36 3.82
C GLY A 85 46.12 -57.28 4.75
N MET A 86 47.44 -57.31 4.98
CA MET A 86 48.12 -56.55 6.04
C MET A 86 48.17 -55.03 5.79
N LYS A 87 48.04 -54.58 4.54
CA LYS A 87 48.18 -53.16 4.16
C LYS A 87 46.86 -52.38 4.10
N ALA A 88 45.74 -53.00 4.50
CA ALA A 88 44.40 -52.41 4.38
C ALA A 88 44.26 -50.99 4.97
N ASN A 89 44.70 -50.80 6.22
CA ASN A 89 44.57 -49.51 6.89
C ASN A 89 45.45 -48.42 6.26
N GLU A 90 46.63 -48.78 5.76
CA GLU A 90 47.55 -47.83 5.13
C GLU A 90 46.98 -47.32 3.79
N VAL A 91 46.44 -48.23 2.98
CA VAL A 91 45.82 -47.88 1.69
C VAL A 91 44.56 -47.05 1.92
N LEU A 92 43.71 -47.43 2.89
CA LEU A 92 42.52 -46.65 3.24
C LEU A 92 42.89 -45.22 3.68
N LYS A 93 43.91 -45.06 4.51
CA LYS A 93 44.36 -43.74 4.96
C LYS A 93 44.74 -42.84 3.77
N LYS A 94 45.58 -43.35 2.86
CA LYS A 94 45.99 -42.60 1.65
C LYS A 94 44.80 -42.20 0.79
N PHE A 95 43.83 -43.09 0.63
CA PHE A 95 42.59 -42.80 -0.09
C PHE A 95 41.79 -41.68 0.58
N LEU A 96 41.65 -41.68 1.91
CA LEU A 96 40.93 -40.62 2.63
C LEU A 96 41.63 -39.27 2.49
N ASP A 97 42.95 -39.23 2.58
CA ASP A 97 43.76 -38.02 2.39
C ASP A 97 43.54 -37.42 0.98
N GLU A 98 43.38 -38.25 -0.05
CA GLU A 98 43.06 -37.80 -1.41
C GLU A 98 41.63 -37.23 -1.52
N LYS A 99 40.67 -37.83 -0.81
CA LYS A 99 39.25 -37.41 -0.85
C LYS A 99 38.98 -36.14 -0.06
N GLU A 100 39.80 -35.79 0.92
CA GLU A 100 39.66 -34.56 1.72
C GLU A 100 39.67 -33.29 0.83
N LYS A 101 40.49 -33.28 -0.23
CA LYS A 101 40.53 -32.15 -1.19
C LYS A 101 39.22 -32.00 -1.96
N ILE A 102 38.62 -33.12 -2.33
CA ILE A 102 37.32 -33.15 -3.03
C ILE A 102 36.22 -32.71 -2.07
N GLU A 103 36.24 -33.20 -0.83
CA GLU A 103 35.28 -32.81 0.21
C GLU A 103 35.31 -31.30 0.45
N THR A 104 36.51 -30.71 0.58
CA THR A 104 36.68 -29.27 0.80
C THR A 104 36.07 -28.45 -0.34
N THR A 105 36.26 -28.88 -1.59
CA THR A 105 35.70 -28.21 -2.76
C THR A 105 34.17 -28.30 -2.78
N ILE A 106 33.62 -29.46 -2.43
CA ILE A 106 32.16 -29.68 -2.32
C ILE A 106 31.59 -28.80 -1.22
N LEU A 107 32.25 -28.73 -0.06
CA LEU A 107 31.83 -27.89 1.08
C LEU A 107 31.77 -26.41 0.70
N GLN A 108 32.81 -25.88 0.04
CA GLN A 108 32.83 -24.49 -0.42
C GLN A 108 31.70 -24.20 -1.41
N THR A 109 31.46 -25.13 -2.34
CA THR A 109 30.37 -25.01 -3.31
C THR A 109 29.01 -25.01 -2.63
N ASP A 110 28.78 -25.93 -1.69
CA ASP A 110 27.54 -26.05 -0.92
C ASP A 110 27.25 -24.78 -0.11
N GLN A 111 28.25 -24.27 0.61
CA GLN A 111 28.14 -23.02 1.38
C GLN A 111 27.80 -21.83 0.48
N SER A 112 28.49 -21.70 -0.67
CA SER A 112 28.22 -20.62 -1.62
C SER A 112 26.81 -20.70 -2.21
N LEU A 113 26.34 -21.89 -2.57
CA LEU A 113 24.98 -22.09 -3.09
C LEU A 113 23.93 -21.78 -2.03
N THR A 114 24.13 -22.26 -0.80
CA THR A 114 23.24 -22.01 0.33
C THR A 114 23.13 -20.51 0.63
N GLU A 115 24.25 -19.78 0.62
CA GLU A 115 24.24 -18.33 0.87
C GLU A 115 23.56 -17.57 -0.28
N ASN A 116 23.82 -17.95 -1.53
CA ASN A 116 23.16 -17.35 -2.69
C ASN A 116 21.65 -17.56 -2.65
N GLU A 117 21.16 -18.74 -2.28
CA GLU A 117 19.73 -19.00 -2.14
C GLU A 117 19.08 -18.14 -1.05
N LYS A 118 19.75 -17.99 0.11
CA LYS A 118 19.28 -17.10 1.18
C LYS A 118 19.21 -15.65 0.71
N MET A 119 20.24 -15.18 0.01
CA MET A 119 20.28 -13.81 -0.52
C MET A 119 19.17 -13.57 -1.54
N MET A 120 18.96 -14.49 -2.49
CA MET A 120 17.87 -14.39 -3.47
C MET A 120 16.49 -14.41 -2.80
N ALA A 121 16.29 -15.27 -1.80
CA ALA A 121 15.04 -15.32 -1.04
C ALA A 121 14.79 -14.00 -0.29
N ALA A 122 15.82 -13.43 0.34
CA ALA A 122 15.74 -12.15 1.04
C ALA A 122 15.42 -11.00 0.08
N GLN A 123 16.10 -10.92 -1.06
CA GLN A 123 15.83 -9.91 -2.10
C GLN A 123 14.40 -10.01 -2.63
N LYS A 124 13.92 -11.23 -2.89
CA LYS A 124 12.54 -11.46 -3.34
C LYS A 124 11.53 -11.00 -2.27
N ALA A 125 11.74 -11.37 -1.01
CA ALA A 125 10.87 -10.95 0.08
C ALA A 125 10.84 -9.41 0.25
N GLN A 126 11.99 -8.75 0.10
CA GLN A 126 12.08 -7.29 0.14
C GLN A 126 11.35 -6.64 -1.03
N SER A 127 11.54 -7.14 -2.25
CA SER A 127 10.83 -6.65 -3.45
C SER A 127 9.31 -6.82 -3.31
N GLU A 128 8.85 -7.96 -2.80
CA GLU A 128 7.43 -8.19 -2.54
C GLU A 128 6.87 -7.25 -1.46
N ALA A 129 7.65 -6.97 -0.41
CA ALA A 129 7.25 -6.04 0.63
C ALA A 129 7.11 -4.60 0.09
N ILE A 130 8.07 -4.15 -0.72
CA ILE A 130 8.03 -2.83 -1.37
C ILE A 130 6.80 -2.72 -2.28
N GLU A 131 6.53 -3.75 -3.09
CA GLU A 131 5.37 -3.76 -4.00
C GLU A 131 4.04 -3.74 -3.22
N ARG A 132 3.93 -4.47 -2.11
CA ARG A 132 2.75 -4.41 -1.23
C ARG A 132 2.55 -3.03 -0.63
N GLU A 133 3.60 -2.41 -0.12
CA GLU A 133 3.52 -1.07 0.47
C GLU A 133 3.11 -0.03 -0.59
N LYS A 134 3.67 -0.12 -1.79
CA LYS A 134 3.29 0.73 -2.93
C LYS A 134 1.79 0.64 -3.23
N LYS A 135 1.23 -0.58 -3.30
CA LYS A 135 -0.22 -0.77 -3.52
C LYS A 135 -1.07 -0.18 -2.41
N ILE A 136 -0.65 -0.34 -1.15
CA ILE A 136 -1.35 0.24 0.00
C ILE A 136 -1.36 1.77 -0.11
N VAL A 137 -0.22 2.38 -0.47
CA VAL A 137 -0.12 3.83 -0.65
C VAL A 137 -0.98 4.31 -1.81
N GLU A 138 -0.95 3.62 -2.96
CA GLU A 138 -1.79 3.94 -4.11
C GLU A 138 -3.29 3.87 -3.78
N GLU A 139 -3.72 2.82 -3.06
CA GLU A 139 -5.11 2.66 -2.64
C GLU A 139 -5.55 3.74 -1.63
N LYS A 140 -4.67 4.11 -0.69
CA LYS A 140 -4.92 5.21 0.26
C LYS A 140 -5.05 6.55 -0.47
N ASN A 141 -4.16 6.82 -1.42
CA ASN A 141 -4.21 8.05 -2.21
C ASN A 141 -5.48 8.12 -3.05
N TRP A 142 -5.89 7.00 -3.67
CA TRP A 142 -7.15 6.91 -4.40
C TRP A 142 -8.36 7.20 -3.51
N ARG A 143 -8.46 6.55 -2.34
CA ARG A 143 -9.55 6.79 -1.38
C ARG A 143 -9.58 8.23 -0.87
N LEU A 144 -8.42 8.82 -0.62
CA LEU A 144 -8.32 10.21 -0.21
C LEU A 144 -8.84 11.14 -1.30
N GLN A 145 -8.45 10.90 -2.56
CA GLN A 145 -8.91 11.69 -3.69
C GLN A 145 -10.42 11.59 -3.90
N GLU A 146 -10.98 10.37 -3.85
CA GLU A 146 -12.43 10.15 -3.95
C GLU A 146 -13.20 10.91 -2.85
N THR A 147 -12.68 10.88 -1.61
CA THR A 147 -13.28 11.59 -0.47
C THR A 147 -13.25 13.11 -0.69
N MET A 148 -12.11 13.66 -1.13
CA MET A 148 -11.98 15.09 -1.42
C MET A 148 -12.95 15.53 -2.54
N GLU A 149 -13.10 14.71 -3.59
CA GLU A 149 -14.02 15.01 -4.69
C GLU A 149 -15.49 14.93 -4.26
N ALA A 150 -15.84 14.01 -3.36
CA ALA A 150 -17.18 13.92 -2.79
C ALA A 150 -17.48 15.12 -1.88
N GLU A 151 -16.52 15.52 -1.04
CA GLU A 151 -16.65 16.69 -0.17
C GLU A 151 -16.80 17.98 -0.99
N LYS A 152 -15.98 18.15 -2.04
CA LYS A 152 -16.09 19.30 -2.96
C LYS A 152 -17.48 19.38 -3.60
N ARG A 153 -18.00 18.25 -4.10
CA ARG A 153 -19.36 18.19 -4.66
C ARG A 153 -20.43 18.55 -3.63
N SER A 154 -20.28 18.08 -2.39
CA SER A 154 -21.19 18.43 -1.30
C SER A 154 -21.16 19.93 -0.99
N GLN A 155 -19.97 20.53 -0.93
CA GLN A 155 -19.80 21.96 -0.69
C GLN A 155 -20.40 22.80 -1.82
N GLU A 156 -20.18 22.42 -3.08
CA GLU A 156 -20.77 23.09 -4.25
C GLU A 156 -22.30 23.06 -4.22
N LEU A 157 -22.91 21.92 -3.88
CA LEU A 157 -24.36 21.79 -3.71
C LEU A 157 -24.88 22.65 -2.56
N GLN A 158 -24.17 22.68 -1.42
CA GLN A 158 -24.56 23.51 -0.28
C GLN A 158 -24.52 25.01 -0.64
N LEU A 159 -23.50 25.45 -1.38
CA LEU A 159 -23.41 26.84 -1.85
C LEU A 159 -24.55 27.19 -2.80
N ALA A 160 -24.87 26.31 -3.75
CA ALA A 160 -26.00 26.51 -4.66
C ALA A 160 -27.34 26.61 -3.91
N MET A 161 -27.58 25.74 -2.94
CA MET A 161 -28.78 25.77 -2.11
C MET A 161 -28.90 27.08 -1.29
N ILE A 162 -27.79 27.57 -0.73
CA ILE A 162 -27.77 28.85 0.01
C ILE A 162 -28.05 30.01 -0.93
N GLN A 163 -27.48 30.00 -2.15
CA GLN A 163 -27.72 31.03 -3.16
C GLN A 163 -29.20 31.07 -3.58
N GLU A 164 -29.80 29.92 -3.86
CA GLU A 164 -31.21 29.81 -4.21
C GLU A 164 -32.11 30.31 -3.08
N LYS A 165 -31.84 29.90 -1.84
CA LYS A 165 -32.59 30.37 -0.67
C LYS A 165 -32.51 31.88 -0.48
N ASN A 166 -31.31 32.46 -0.61
CA ASN A 166 -31.12 33.89 -0.49
C ASN A 166 -31.89 34.66 -1.58
N GLU A 167 -31.97 34.11 -2.80
CA GLU A 167 -32.73 34.72 -3.89
C GLU A 167 -34.24 34.62 -3.66
N GLN A 168 -34.72 33.48 -3.16
CA GLN A 168 -36.11 33.32 -2.72
C GLN A 168 -36.47 34.32 -1.60
N ASP A 169 -35.67 34.37 -0.53
CA ASP A 169 -35.89 35.29 0.59
C ASP A 169 -35.89 36.76 0.13
N ARG A 170 -34.99 37.11 -0.81
CA ARG A 170 -34.96 38.46 -1.41
C ARG A 170 -36.24 38.76 -2.19
N ASN A 171 -36.74 37.81 -2.98
CA ASN A 171 -37.96 37.99 -3.76
C ASN A 171 -39.19 38.13 -2.86
N THR A 172 -39.31 37.28 -1.83
CA THR A 172 -40.38 37.38 -0.83
C THR A 172 -40.36 38.75 -0.14
N LEU A 173 -39.18 39.22 0.28
CA LEU A 173 -39.05 40.53 0.90
C LEU A 173 -39.45 41.68 -0.04
N ILE A 174 -39.16 41.58 -1.34
CA ILE A 174 -39.59 42.57 -2.34
C ILE A 174 -41.12 42.55 -2.50
N GLU A 175 -41.73 41.37 -2.54
CA GLU A 175 -43.19 41.22 -2.64
C GLU A 175 -43.91 41.78 -1.41
N GLU A 176 -43.45 41.45 -0.21
CA GLU A 176 -43.98 41.97 1.05
C GLU A 176 -43.89 43.50 1.12
N ASN A 177 -42.74 44.07 0.72
CA ASN A 177 -42.56 45.53 0.69
C ASN A 177 -43.48 46.20 -0.34
N LYS A 178 -43.66 45.61 -1.53
CA LYS A 178 -44.61 46.14 -2.54
C LYS A 178 -46.03 46.16 -2.00
N TRP A 179 -46.47 45.04 -1.42
CA TRP A 179 -47.78 44.92 -0.81
C TRP A 179 -47.99 45.97 0.29
N LEU A 180 -46.99 46.14 1.17
CA LEU A 180 -47.04 47.14 2.23
C LEU A 180 -47.13 48.57 1.71
N ILE A 181 -46.39 48.90 0.64
CA ILE A 181 -46.46 50.22 -0.01
C ILE A 181 -47.85 50.45 -0.62
N GLU A 182 -48.40 49.46 -1.32
CA GLU A 182 -49.75 49.55 -1.91
C GLU A 182 -50.82 49.78 -0.83
N GLU A 183 -50.73 49.06 0.29
CA GLU A 183 -51.68 49.22 1.39
C GLU A 183 -51.55 50.61 2.03
N LYS A 184 -50.33 51.12 2.22
CA LYS A 184 -50.11 52.50 2.70
C LYS A 184 -50.60 53.56 1.73
N MET A 185 -50.50 53.32 0.42
CA MET A 185 -51.04 54.22 -0.60
C MET A 185 -52.56 54.27 -0.55
N LYS A 186 -53.23 53.12 -0.40
CA LYS A 186 -54.70 53.06 -0.20
C LYS A 186 -55.13 53.79 1.07
N GLU A 187 -54.41 53.58 2.17
CA GLU A 187 -54.67 54.26 3.44
C GLU A 187 -54.60 55.79 3.27
N LYS A 188 -53.55 56.29 2.60
CA LYS A 188 -53.40 57.72 2.26
C LYS A 188 -54.56 58.25 1.40
N ASP A 189 -54.96 57.51 0.37
CA ASP A 189 -56.03 57.93 -0.55
C ASP A 189 -57.40 57.93 0.14
N ASN A 190 -57.66 56.97 1.02
CA ASN A 190 -58.88 56.94 1.83
C ASN A 190 -58.93 58.12 2.80
N MET A 191 -57.84 58.41 3.52
CA MET A 191 -57.76 59.59 4.38
C MET A 191 -57.99 60.90 3.61
N MET A 192 -57.44 61.02 2.40
CA MET A 192 -57.63 62.20 1.55
C MET A 192 -59.09 62.35 1.08
N LYS A 193 -59.74 61.25 0.66
CA LYS A 193 -61.16 61.25 0.27
C LYS A 193 -62.07 61.59 1.44
N GLU A 194 -61.82 61.02 2.62
CA GLU A 194 -62.58 61.33 3.83
C GLU A 194 -62.41 62.79 4.25
N GLY A 195 -61.19 63.34 4.17
CA GLY A 195 -60.91 64.75 4.43
C GLY A 195 -61.65 65.67 3.46
N MET A 196 -61.61 65.37 2.15
CA MET A 196 -62.36 66.12 1.13
C MET A 196 -63.86 66.03 1.36
N LYS A 197 -64.39 64.84 1.68
CA LYS A 197 -65.81 64.66 1.98
C LYS A 197 -66.25 65.52 3.15
N LYS A 198 -65.51 65.51 4.25
CA LYS A 198 -65.76 66.37 5.41
C LYS A 198 -65.71 67.86 5.03
N GLN A 199 -64.77 68.28 4.19
CA GLN A 199 -64.70 69.66 3.69
C GLN A 199 -65.92 70.02 2.82
N CYS A 200 -66.37 69.13 1.93
CA CYS A 200 -67.59 69.34 1.13
C CYS A 200 -68.84 69.45 2.01
N GLU A 201 -69.00 68.57 3.01
CA GLU A 201 -70.10 68.61 3.97
C GLU A 201 -70.12 69.94 4.75
N MET A 202 -68.95 70.44 5.18
CA MET A 202 -68.84 71.76 5.81
C MET A 202 -69.21 72.89 4.86
N LEU A 203 -68.72 72.87 3.61
CA LEU A 203 -69.06 73.89 2.60
C LEU A 203 -70.54 73.86 2.22
N GLU A 204 -71.15 72.68 2.12
CA GLU A 204 -72.59 72.54 1.89
C GLU A 204 -73.41 73.12 3.04
N TYR A 205 -72.98 72.88 4.29
CA TYR A 205 -73.59 73.51 5.45
C TYR A 205 -73.47 75.03 5.39
N GLU A 206 -72.30 75.58 5.07
CA GLU A 206 -72.10 77.02 4.88
C GLU A 206 -73.01 77.59 3.77
N ILE A 207 -73.13 76.91 2.63
CA ILE A 207 -74.04 77.31 1.54
C ILE A 207 -75.50 77.28 1.99
N GLN A 208 -75.91 76.26 2.75
CA GLN A 208 -77.28 76.18 3.29
C GLN A 208 -77.55 77.31 4.28
N GLN A 209 -76.61 77.63 5.18
CA GLN A 209 -76.72 78.77 6.08
C GLN A 209 -76.85 80.09 5.31
N LEU A 210 -75.99 80.31 4.30
CA LEU A 210 -76.05 81.50 3.43
C LEU A 210 -77.37 81.60 2.66
N LYS A 211 -77.91 80.48 2.13
CA LYS A 211 -79.23 80.45 1.47
C LYS A 211 -80.36 80.75 2.45
N ARG A 212 -80.29 80.26 3.69
CA ARG A 212 -81.30 80.56 4.72
C ARG A 212 -81.29 82.03 5.11
N GLN A 213 -80.09 82.63 5.24
CA GLN A 213 -79.95 84.08 5.41
C GLN A 213 -80.54 84.86 4.21
N GLN A 214 -80.40 84.34 2.98
CA GLN A 214 -80.98 84.95 1.79
C GLN A 214 -82.52 84.83 1.73
N GLU A 215 -83.10 83.72 2.18
CA GLU A 215 -84.55 83.52 2.33
C GLU A 215 -85.13 84.36 3.48
N GLU A 216 -84.44 84.46 4.61
CA GLU A 216 -84.79 85.36 5.73
C GLU A 216 -84.72 86.84 5.28
N ALA A 217 -83.77 87.19 4.41
CA ALA A 217 -83.71 88.50 3.75
C ALA A 217 -84.83 88.73 2.71
N LYS A 218 -85.43 87.67 2.14
CA LYS A 218 -86.60 87.75 1.23
C LYS A 218 -87.94 87.74 1.98
N GLY A 219 -88.00 87.13 3.17
CA GLY A 219 -89.15 87.19 4.09
C GLY A 219 -89.34 88.54 4.78
N SER A 220 -88.38 89.46 4.65
CA SER A 220 -88.43 90.85 5.11
C SER A 220 -88.16 91.84 3.97
N PHE A 221 -88.81 91.65 2.81
CA PHE A 221 -88.72 92.64 1.71
C PHE A 221 -90.04 92.82 0.93
N LEU A 222 -91.15 93.01 1.65
CA LEU A 222 -92.22 93.92 1.21
C LEU A 222 -92.00 95.26 1.92
N GLY A 223 -91.19 96.13 1.33
CA GLY A 223 -90.95 97.46 1.87
C GLY A 223 -89.72 98.15 1.31
N ASN A 224 -89.93 98.86 0.21
CA ASN A 224 -89.16 100.00 -0.29
C ASN A 224 -87.93 99.76 -1.20
N VAL A 225 -88.19 100.10 -2.47
CA VAL A 225 -87.27 100.73 -3.42
C VAL A 225 -86.62 101.98 -2.79
N ILE A 226 -85.29 102.08 -2.79
CA ILE A 226 -84.54 103.29 -3.19
C ILE A 226 -83.21 102.88 -3.86
N SER A 227 -82.98 103.51 -5.01
CA SER A 227 -81.82 103.54 -5.91
C SER A 227 -80.43 103.73 -5.28
N GLY A 228 -79.40 103.14 -5.89
CA GLY A 228 -78.03 103.67 -5.77
C GLY A 228 -76.87 102.73 -6.17
N ILE A 229 -76.53 102.71 -7.46
CA ILE A 229 -75.15 102.71 -8.00
C ILE A 229 -74.26 101.44 -7.84
N LEU A 230 -73.96 100.83 -9.00
CA LEU A 230 -72.88 99.88 -9.40
C LEU A 230 -71.44 100.37 -9.05
N PRO A 231 -70.31 99.66 -9.35
CA PRO A 231 -70.05 98.23 -9.71
C PRO A 231 -68.85 97.61 -8.94
N GLY A 232 -68.56 96.29 -9.06
CA GLY A 232 -67.22 95.80 -8.66
C GLY A 232 -67.01 94.31 -8.37
N VAL A 233 -66.94 93.49 -9.42
CA VAL A 233 -65.88 92.46 -9.65
C VAL A 233 -65.54 91.50 -8.48
N PHE A 234 -66.02 90.25 -8.48
CA PHE A 234 -65.33 89.10 -9.10
C PHE A 234 -63.81 88.99 -8.79
N SER A 235 -63.43 88.65 -7.54
CA SER A 235 -62.20 87.87 -7.28
C SER A 235 -61.98 87.57 -5.80
N ARG A 236 -62.25 86.33 -5.39
CA ARG A 236 -61.51 85.65 -4.31
C ARG A 236 -61.77 84.14 -4.27
N PHE A 237 -61.67 83.47 -5.42
CA PHE A 237 -61.74 82.00 -5.48
C PHE A 237 -60.48 81.29 -5.99
N VAL A 238 -59.34 81.98 -6.18
CA VAL A 238 -58.10 81.27 -6.55
C VAL A 238 -56.88 81.92 -5.88
N LYS A 239 -56.55 81.47 -4.66
CA LYS A 239 -55.17 81.40 -4.12
C LYS A 239 -55.18 80.92 -2.66
N LYS A 240 -55.19 79.61 -2.45
CA LYS A 240 -54.33 78.95 -1.44
C LYS A 240 -54.23 77.43 -1.64
N ILE A 241 -53.85 77.03 -2.86
CA ILE A 241 -53.16 75.77 -3.12
C ILE A 241 -51.98 76.13 -4.03
N PHE A 242 -50.90 76.55 -3.38
CA PHE A 242 -49.51 76.34 -3.74
C PHE A 242 -48.73 76.34 -2.43
#